data_AF-A0A961CIX4-F1
#
_entry.id   AF-A0A961CIX4-F1
#
_cell.length_a   1.000
_cell.length_b   1.000
_cell.length_c   1.000
_cell.angle_alpha   90.00
_cell.angle_beta   90.00
_cell.angle_gamma   90.00
#
_symmetry.space_group_name_H-M   'P 1'
#
loop_
_entity.id
_entity.type
_entity.pdbx_description
1 polymer ?
#
loop_
_entity_poly.entity_id
_entity_poly.type
_entity_poly.pdbx_seq_one_letter_code
_entity_poly.pdbx_strand_id
1 'polypeptide(L)'
;GAGTSLADSERFLYEYGVLEGRFRAGRAWVREVCADAEEEARLHGAVSLTTANLVREACRHVNQEGADIARQLYLLCGTRALREGPIQRCFRDLHAGSQHFFASPAAAVDLARALLDEA
;
A
#
# COMPACT_ATOMS: atom_id res chain seq x y z
N GLY A 1 7.56 18.91 32.07
CA GLY A 1 8.86 18.30 31.73
C GLY A 1 9.09 18.53 30.25
N ALA A 2 10.28 18.98 29.85
CA ALA A 2 10.58 19.26 28.45
C ALA A 2 10.33 17.99 27.62
N GLY A 3 9.29 18.02 26.77
CA GLY A 3 8.95 16.89 25.91
C GLY A 3 10.00 16.78 24.83
N THR A 4 10.79 15.69 24.86
CA THR A 4 11.64 15.33 23.74
C THR A 4 10.77 15.14 22.50
N SER A 5 11.24 15.67 21.37
CA SER A 5 10.51 15.54 20.12
C SER A 5 10.51 14.07 19.69
N LEU A 6 9.51 13.63 18.92
CA LEU A 6 9.56 12.32 18.24
C LEU A 6 10.81 12.22 17.35
N ALA A 7 11.29 13.35 16.83
CA ALA A 7 12.51 13.41 16.03
C ALA A 7 13.78 13.03 16.81
N ASP A 8 13.76 13.08 18.15
CA ASP A 8 14.89 12.74 19.00
C ASP A 8 14.86 11.25 19.42
N SER A 9 13.81 10.51 19.05
CA SER A 9 13.64 9.09 19.39
C SER A 9 14.19 8.20 18.28
N GLU A 10 15.31 7.51 18.54
CA GLU A 10 15.90 6.54 17.59
C GLU A 10 14.90 5.47 17.16
N ARG A 11 14.08 4.99 18.10
CA ARG A 11 13.02 4.04 17.82
C ARG A 11 12.02 4.61 16.80
N PHE A 12 11.57 5.85 17.02
CA PHE A 12 10.64 6.50 16.09
C PHE A 12 11.29 6.67 14.71
N LEU A 13 12.54 7.14 14.65
CA LEU A 13 13.26 7.34 13.40
C LEU A 13 13.42 6.03 12.61
N TYR A 14 13.78 4.93 13.29
CA TYR A 14 13.87 3.61 12.67
C TYR A 14 12.52 3.14 12.13
N GLU A 15 11.48 3.14 12.97
CA GLU A 15 10.15 2.66 12.56
C GLU A 15 9.59 3.52 11.41
N TYR A 16 9.74 4.84 11.48
CA TYR A 16 9.36 5.75 10.39
C TYR A 16 10.12 5.44 9.09
N GLY A 17 11.44 5.21 9.17
CA GLY A 17 12.25 4.86 8.01
C GLY A 17 11.81 3.55 7.35
N VAL A 18 11.47 2.52 8.15
CA VAL A 18 10.91 1.25 7.65
C VAL A 18 9.57 1.48 6.94
N LEU A 19 8.68 2.28 7.53
CA LEU A 19 7.37 2.60 6.96
C LEU A 19 7.49 3.37 5.65
N GLU A 20 8.41 4.34 5.57
CA GLU A 20 8.72 5.08 4.35
C GLU A 20 9.23 4.15 3.24
N GLY A 21 10.10 3.19 3.58
CA GLY A 21 10.59 2.17 2.66
C GLY A 21 9.45 1.33 2.08
N ARG A 22 8.54 0.83 2.93
CA ARG A 22 7.36 0.07 2.49
C ARG A 22 6.44 0.88 1.58
N PHE A 23 6.16 2.13 1.95
CA PHE A 23 5.36 3.02 1.11
C PHE A 23 5.98 3.22 -0.28
N ARG A 24 7.31 3.46 -0.33
CA ARG A 24 8.03 3.64 -1.60
C ARG A 24 8.04 2.38 -2.45
N ALA A 25 8.18 1.20 -1.84
CA ALA A 25 8.14 -0.08 -2.54
C ALA A 25 6.76 -0.30 -3.19
N GLY A 26 5.66 -0.15 -2.42
CA GLY A 26 4.31 -0.29 -2.97
C GLY A 26 4.01 0.73 -4.07
N ARG A 27 4.45 2.00 -3.88
CA ARG A 27 4.30 3.05 -4.91
C ARG A 27 5.09 2.73 -6.18
N ALA A 28 6.28 2.17 -6.06
CA ALA A 28 7.09 1.77 -7.21
C ALA A 28 6.39 0.62 -7.95
N TRP A 29 5.94 -0.40 -7.23
CA TRP A 29 5.29 -1.57 -7.84
C TRP A 29 4.03 -1.22 -8.62
N VAL A 30 3.15 -0.36 -8.08
CA VAL A 30 1.96 0.11 -8.82
C VAL A 30 2.34 0.81 -10.13
N ARG A 31 3.37 1.66 -10.10
CA ARG A 31 3.81 2.37 -11.31
C ARG A 31 4.40 1.43 -12.35
N GLU A 32 5.17 0.45 -11.90
CA GLU A 32 5.78 -0.58 -12.73
C GLU A 32 4.69 -1.38 -13.47
N VAL A 33 3.77 -2.03 -12.74
CA VAL A 33 2.75 -2.88 -13.38
C VAL A 33 1.77 -2.09 -14.26
N CYS A 34 1.48 -0.83 -13.93
CA CYS A 34 0.66 0.02 -14.79
C CYS A 34 1.41 0.40 -16.07
N ALA A 35 2.70 0.74 -16.00
CA ALA A 35 3.51 1.04 -17.17
C ALA A 35 3.65 -0.18 -18.08
N ASP A 36 3.85 -1.37 -17.50
CA ASP A 36 3.92 -2.62 -18.26
C ASP A 36 2.60 -2.93 -18.95
N ALA A 37 1.46 -2.73 -18.28
CA ALA A 37 0.13 -2.89 -18.86
C ALA A 37 -0.16 -1.90 -19.99
N GLU A 38 0.24 -0.64 -19.83
CA GLU A 38 0.13 0.38 -20.88
C GLU A 38 0.97 0.02 -22.11
N GLU A 39 2.20 -0.46 -21.90
CA GLU A 39 3.10 -0.86 -22.98
C GLU A 39 2.61 -2.12 -23.71
N GLU A 40 2.13 -3.14 -22.98
CA GLU A 40 1.53 -4.34 -23.56
C GLU A 40 0.31 -3.98 -24.42
N ALA A 41 -0.59 -3.14 -23.89
CA ALA A 41 -1.74 -2.64 -24.64
C ALA A 41 -1.33 -1.87 -25.89
N ARG A 42 -0.28 -1.05 -25.81
CA ARG A 42 0.26 -0.30 -26.96
C ARG A 42 0.81 -1.22 -28.05
N LEU A 43 1.49 -2.30 -27.67
CA LEU A 43 2.12 -3.25 -28.59
C LEU A 43 1.13 -4.24 -29.21
N HIS A 44 0.15 -4.71 -28.43
CA HIS A 44 -0.70 -5.84 -28.80
C HIS A 44 -2.18 -5.48 -28.97
N GLY A 45 -2.57 -4.25 -28.62
CA GLY A 45 -3.97 -3.80 -28.66
C GLY A 45 -4.84 -4.35 -27.52
N ALA A 46 -4.26 -5.11 -26.59
CA ALA A 46 -4.90 -5.67 -25.42
C ALA A 46 -3.86 -5.99 -24.34
N VAL A 47 -4.32 -6.18 -23.10
CA VAL A 47 -3.50 -6.71 -21.98
C VAL A 47 -3.78 -8.19 -21.79
N SER A 48 -2.77 -8.98 -21.42
CA SER A 48 -2.96 -10.37 -21.04
C SER A 48 -3.72 -10.49 -19.72
N LEU A 49 -4.25 -11.70 -19.44
CA LEU A 49 -4.90 -12.01 -18.17
C LEU A 49 -3.94 -11.82 -16.98
N THR A 50 -2.70 -12.25 -17.15
CA THR A 50 -1.67 -12.15 -16.10
C THR A 50 -1.31 -10.71 -15.81
N THR A 51 -1.09 -9.87 -16.83
CA THR A 51 -0.86 -8.44 -16.64
C THR A 51 -2.04 -7.75 -15.96
N ALA A 52 -3.28 -8.06 -16.38
CA ALA A 52 -4.47 -7.52 -15.73
C ALA A 52 -4.57 -7.92 -14.25
N ASN A 53 -4.21 -9.17 -13.92
CA ASN A 53 -4.18 -9.65 -12.54
C ASN A 53 -3.02 -9.05 -11.72
N LEU A 54 -1.87 -8.77 -12.33
CA LEU A 54 -0.75 -8.05 -11.68
C LEU A 54 -1.18 -6.64 -11.25
N VAL A 55 -1.83 -5.89 -12.14
CA VAL A 55 -2.36 -4.55 -11.82
C VAL A 55 -3.37 -4.61 -10.67
N ARG A 56 -4.28 -5.59 -10.72
CA ARG A 56 -5.30 -5.77 -9.68
C ARG A 56 -4.68 -6.15 -8.33
N GLU A 57 -3.68 -7.02 -8.33
CA GLU A 57 -2.98 -7.40 -7.11
C GLU A 57 -2.12 -6.26 -6.55
N ALA A 58 -1.46 -5.47 -7.40
CA ALA A 58 -0.75 -4.29 -6.94
C ALA A 58 -1.70 -3.28 -6.26
N CYS A 59 -2.91 -3.08 -6.82
CA CYS A 59 -3.96 -2.27 -6.21
C CYS A 59 -4.40 -2.82 -4.84
N ARG A 60 -4.64 -4.14 -4.73
CA ARG A 60 -4.96 -4.78 -3.45
C ARG A 60 -3.83 -4.56 -2.44
N HIS A 61 -2.60 -4.86 -2.83
CA HIS A 61 -1.43 -4.76 -1.98
C HIS A 61 -1.25 -3.36 -1.42
N VAL A 62 -1.27 -2.30 -2.24
CA VAL A 62 -1.07 -0.94 -1.72
C VAL A 62 -2.20 -0.45 -0.83
N ASN A 63 -3.44 -0.92 -1.03
CA ASN A 63 -4.53 -0.60 -0.11
C ASN A 63 -4.32 -1.26 1.26
N GLN A 64 -3.93 -2.54 1.29
CA GLN A 64 -3.68 -3.25 2.55
C GLN A 64 -2.42 -2.73 3.25
N GLU A 65 -1.31 -2.55 2.52
CA GLU A 65 -0.08 -1.96 3.05
C GLU A 65 -0.28 -0.53 3.51
N GLY A 66 -1.01 0.29 2.75
CA GLY A 66 -1.33 1.66 3.14
C GLY A 66 -2.11 1.73 4.45
N ALA A 67 -3.12 0.88 4.61
CA ALA A 67 -3.87 0.78 5.86
C ALA A 67 -2.99 0.37 7.05
N ASP A 68 -2.11 -0.63 6.87
CA ASP A 68 -1.19 -1.04 7.93
C ASP A 68 -0.14 0.03 8.26
N ILE A 69 0.43 0.72 7.26
CA ILE A 69 1.34 1.85 7.47
C ILE A 69 0.64 2.96 8.28
N ALA A 70 -0.60 3.30 7.91
CA ALA A 70 -1.37 4.31 8.64
C ALA A 70 -1.70 3.88 10.07
N ARG A 71 -1.99 2.60 10.30
CA ARG A 71 -2.16 2.03 11.65
C ARG A 71 -0.89 2.17 12.49
N GLN A 72 0.28 1.86 11.92
CA GLN A 72 1.55 1.95 12.64
C GLN A 72 1.91 3.41 12.97
N LEU A 73 1.73 4.34 12.02
CA LEU A 73 1.91 5.77 12.26
C LEU A 73 0.94 6.31 13.33
N TYR A 74 -0.31 5.86 13.32
CA TYR A 74 -1.30 6.21 14.32
C TYR A 74 -0.85 5.81 15.73
N LEU A 75 -0.30 4.62 15.89
CA LEU A 75 0.24 4.13 17.16
C LEU A 75 1.52 4.89 17.59
N LEU A 76 2.44 5.13 16.66
CA LEU A 76 3.69 5.86 16.89
C LEU A 76 3.49 7.28 17.40
N CYS A 77 2.41 7.93 16.98
CA CYS A 77 2.09 9.31 17.35
C CYS A 77 1.33 9.44 18.68
N GLY A 78 1.01 8.31 19.34
CA GLY A 78 0.42 8.28 20.67
C GLY A 78 -0.85 9.12 20.80
N THR A 79 -1.01 9.80 21.94
CA THR A 79 -2.23 10.57 22.23
C THR A 79 -2.47 11.74 21.28
N ARG A 80 -1.45 12.22 20.57
CA ARG A 80 -1.59 13.26 19.54
C ARG A 80 -2.40 12.76 18.36
N ALA A 81 -2.25 11.49 17.98
CA ALA A 81 -3.00 10.88 16.90
C ALA A 81 -4.51 10.80 17.19
N LEU A 82 -4.93 10.82 18.46
CA LEU A 82 -6.35 10.78 18.86
C LEU A 82 -7.09 12.09 18.57
N ARG A 83 -6.36 13.19 18.40
CA ARG A 83 -6.94 14.53 18.22
C ARG A 83 -7.31 14.76 16.76
N GLU A 84 -8.23 15.69 16.53
CA GLU A 84 -8.53 16.12 15.18
C GLU A 84 -7.25 16.57 14.47
N GLY A 85 -7.03 16.01 13.29
CA GLY A 85 -5.78 16.18 12.56
C GLY A 85 -5.63 15.14 11.46
N PRO A 86 -4.52 15.22 10.70
CA PRO A 86 -4.29 14.38 9.53
C PRO A 86 -4.11 12.89 9.88
N ILE A 87 -3.56 12.56 11.05
CA ILE A 87 -3.21 11.17 11.39
C ILE A 87 -4.45 10.31 11.61
N GLN A 88 -5.40 10.70 12.48
CA GLN A 88 -6.65 9.94 12.64
C GLN A 88 -7.50 9.91 11.37
N ARG A 89 -7.44 10.97 10.56
CA ARG A 89 -8.18 11.02 9.29
C ARG A 89 -7.61 9.98 8.32
N CYS A 90 -6.30 10.01 8.10
CA CYS A 90 -5.58 9.05 7.27
C CYS A 90 -5.83 7.60 7.74
N PHE A 91 -5.76 7.35 9.06
CA PHE A 91 -6.08 6.05 9.64
C PHE A 91 -7.50 5.58 9.25
N ARG A 92 -8.53 6.40 9.51
CA ARG A 92 -9.92 6.04 9.19
C ARG A 92 -10.14 5.86 7.69
N ASP A 93 -9.62 6.77 6.87
CA ASP A 93 -9.87 6.79 5.44
C ASP A 93 -9.22 5.59 4.74
N LEU A 94 -7.99 5.23 5.09
CA LEU A 94 -7.31 4.06 4.53
C LEU A 94 -7.90 2.73 5.02
N HIS A 95 -8.36 2.65 6.28
CA HIS A 95 -9.06 1.46 6.74
C HIS A 95 -10.44 1.30 6.10
N ALA A 96 -11.14 2.40 5.80
CA ALA A 96 -12.38 2.34 5.03
C ALA A 96 -12.11 1.91 3.57
N GLY A 97 -11.11 2.51 2.93
CA GLY A 97 -10.69 2.17 1.57
C GLY A 97 -10.25 0.72 1.41
N SER A 98 -9.55 0.16 2.41
CA SER A 98 -9.10 -1.22 2.38
C SER A 98 -10.21 -2.27 2.45
N GLN A 99 -11.45 -1.86 2.80
CA GLN A 99 -12.63 -2.74 2.75
C GLN A 99 -13.27 -2.84 1.37
N HIS A 100 -12.82 -2.03 0.40
CA HIS A 100 -13.40 -2.06 -0.94
C HIS A 100 -13.21 -3.43 -1.60
N PHE A 101 -14.22 -3.91 -2.35
CA PHE A 101 -14.18 -5.23 -2.99
C PHE A 101 -12.95 -5.47 -3.87
N PHE A 102 -12.47 -4.42 -4.55
CA PHE A 102 -11.25 -4.50 -5.38
C PHE A 102 -9.96 -4.67 -4.58
N ALA A 103 -9.98 -4.37 -3.27
CA ALA A 103 -8.89 -4.65 -2.34
C ALA A 103 -9.04 -6.00 -1.60
N SER A 104 -9.93 -6.88 -2.09
CA SER A 104 -10.15 -8.20 -1.51
C SER A 104 -9.01 -9.19 -1.80
N PRO A 105 -8.85 -10.25 -0.98
CA PRO A 105 -7.86 -11.31 -1.21
C PRO A 105 -8.00 -12.04 -2.56
N ALA A 106 -9.14 -11.91 -3.24
CA ALA A 106 -9.37 -12.54 -4.53
C ALA A 106 -8.33 -12.13 -5.59
N ALA A 107 -7.82 -10.89 -5.55
CA ALA A 107 -6.80 -10.44 -6.50
C ALA A 107 -5.51 -11.28 -6.44
N ALA A 108 -5.05 -11.61 -5.22
CA ALA A 108 -3.86 -12.42 -5.01
C ALA A 108 -4.08 -13.86 -5.50
N VAL A 109 -5.27 -14.40 -5.25
CA VAL A 109 -5.64 -15.76 -5.72
C VAL A 109 -5.70 -15.82 -7.24
N ASP A 110 -6.31 -14.81 -7.88
CA ASP A 110 -6.44 -14.75 -9.34
C ASP A 110 -5.08 -14.59 -10.02
N LEU A 111 -4.18 -13.76 -9.47
CA LEU A 111 -2.79 -13.66 -9.93
C LEU A 111 -2.05 -15.00 -9.80
N ALA A 112 -2.13 -15.64 -8.63
CA ALA A 112 -1.42 -16.90 -8.38
C ALA A 112 -1.86 -18.00 -9.35
N ARG A 113 -3.16 -18.07 -9.67
CA ARG A 113 -3.67 -18.99 -10.69
C ARG A 113 -3.09 -18.70 -12.07
N ALA A 114 -3.14 -17.45 -12.51
CA ALA A 114 -2.64 -17.05 -13.82
C ALA A 114 -1.14 -17.36 -13.99
N LEU A 115 -0.33 -17.11 -12.96
CA LEU A 115 1.10 -17.43 -12.97
C LEU A 115 1.40 -18.94 -13.03
N LEU A 116 0.54 -19.77 -12.43
CA LEU A 116 0.71 -21.23 -12.43
C LEU A 116 0.22 -21.88 -13.73
N ASP A 117 -0.77 -21.27 -14.41
CA ASP A 117 -1.25 -21.75 -15.71
C ASP A 117 -0.24 -21.46 -16.85
N GLU A 118 0.69 -20.52 -16.66
CA GLU A 118 1.76 -20.17 -17.60
C GLU A 118 3.06 -20.98 -17.44
N ALA A 119 3.18 -21.78 -16.37
CA ALA A 119 4.38 -22.57 -16.02
C ALA A 119 4.38 -23.97 -16.62
#